data_AF-A0A975BHT0-F1
#
_entry.id   AF-A0A975BHT0-F1
#
_cell.length_a   1.000
_cell.length_b   1.000
_cell.length_c   1.000
_cell.angle_alpha   90.00
_cell.angle_beta   90.00
_cell.angle_gamma   90.00
#
_symmetry.space_group_name_H-M   'P 1'
#
loop_
_entity.id
_entity.type
_entity.pdbx_description
1 polymer ?
#
loop_
_entity_poly.entity_id
_entity_poly.type
_entity_poly.pdbx_seq_one_letter_code
_entity_poly.pdbx_strand_id
1 'polypeptide(L)'
;MKEIFELIEIIETFLNRPFSILLITGGLISLLIAVLFKLNDIENKIANITAVTIGAILVLTGAVMHFYPVAPLFTETQVTATDKTENSPQETDSEEDTSASVSLDETVTEPVDQVFLHYTLVTEFEFIWNDKESGTKQQVAFYKPLPPVGYKVLGHYVQSHYGEPSARVLAVKAASLFDNEGVLAYPTKYERIWRDVNGNSNLNGAIWRPIPPLGYRCLGDVATTGHLKPDRRDIVCVKDFLVTEGQIGELIWDNRGRDAIYDVRVYSVLPKDTVEGIVLNLFQGYGRKWYREPGTSSLPVLKMGCVAPGQK
;
A
#
# COMPACT_ATOMS: atom_id res chain seq x y z
N MET A 1 38.29 18.36 45.36
CA MET A 1 36.92 17.98 44.92
C MET A 1 36.21 19.15 44.25
N LYS A 2 35.87 20.25 44.93
CA LYS A 2 35.20 21.41 44.30
C LYS A 2 35.83 21.88 42.98
N GLU A 3 37.14 22.10 42.96
CA GLU A 3 37.90 22.52 41.76
C GLU A 3 37.73 21.55 40.56
N ILE A 4 37.52 20.26 40.81
CA ILE A 4 37.27 19.27 39.75
C ILE A 4 35.84 19.39 39.22
N PHE A 5 34.87 19.67 40.09
CA PHE A 5 33.49 19.94 39.66
C PHE A 5 33.38 21.26 38.89
N GLU A 6 34.03 22.33 39.34
CA GLU A 6 34.08 23.60 38.59
C GLU A 6 34.78 23.43 37.24
N LEU A 7 35.86 22.64 37.16
CA LEU A 7 36.52 22.32 35.88
C LEU A 7 35.60 21.52 34.94
N ILE A 8 34.84 20.56 35.46
CA ILE A 8 33.84 19.79 34.68
C ILE A 8 32.71 20.70 34.19
N GLU A 9 32.16 21.56 35.04
CA GLU A 9 31.07 22.49 34.70
C GLU A 9 31.51 23.55 33.65
N ILE A 10 32.76 24.00 33.72
CA ILE A 10 33.39 24.85 32.70
C ILE A 10 33.58 24.08 31.38
N ILE A 11 34.02 22.81 31.42
CA ILE A 11 34.18 21.97 30.23
C ILE A 11 32.81 21.67 29.58
N GLU A 12 31.78 21.37 30.35
CA GLU A 12 30.42 21.13 29.83
C GLU A 12 29.80 22.40 29.22
N THR A 13 29.96 23.56 29.87
CA THR A 13 29.49 24.84 29.29
C THR A 13 30.27 25.26 28.03
N PHE A 14 31.57 24.94 27.94
CA PHE A 14 32.39 25.26 26.76
C PHE A 14 32.13 24.31 25.57
N LEU A 15 31.93 23.01 25.80
CA LEU A 15 31.75 22.03 24.73
C LEU A 15 30.33 22.01 24.14
N ASN A 16 29.29 22.24 24.95
CA ASN A 16 27.93 21.75 24.63
C ASN A 16 27.08 22.65 23.72
N ARG A 17 27.59 23.77 23.16
CA ARG A 17 26.82 24.61 22.21
C ARG A 17 27.51 25.17 20.95
N PRO A 18 28.84 25.40 20.84
CA PRO A 18 29.40 25.96 19.60
C PRO A 18 29.65 24.90 18.51
N PHE A 19 30.13 23.71 18.89
CA PHE A 19 30.62 22.71 17.92
C PHE A 19 29.52 22.13 17.04
N SER A 20 28.38 21.72 17.59
CA SER A 20 27.28 21.16 16.79
C SER A 20 26.74 22.15 15.76
N ILE A 21 26.69 23.44 16.11
CA ILE A 21 26.27 24.51 15.20
C ILE A 21 27.30 24.70 14.08
N LEU A 22 28.59 24.78 14.42
CA LEU A 22 29.70 24.84 13.44
C LEU A 22 29.68 23.66 12.47
N LEU A 23 29.38 22.45 12.97
CA LEU A 23 29.36 21.21 12.22
C LEU A 23 28.15 21.14 11.26
N ILE A 24 26.97 21.60 11.70
CA ILE A 24 25.77 21.77 10.86
C ILE A 24 26.00 22.87 9.80
N THR A 25 26.52 24.04 10.18
CA THR A 25 26.78 25.13 9.21
C THR A 25 27.86 24.75 8.20
N GLY A 26 28.92 24.05 8.63
CA GLY A 26 29.95 23.53 7.74
C GLY A 26 29.40 22.49 6.75
N GLY A 27 28.54 21.59 7.23
CA GLY A 27 27.82 20.63 6.37
C GLY A 27 26.92 21.31 5.33
N LEU A 28 26.16 22.34 5.72
CA LEU A 28 25.31 23.12 4.82
C LEU A 28 26.12 23.94 3.80
N ILE A 29 27.25 24.53 4.21
CA ILE A 29 28.17 25.23 3.30
C ILE A 29 28.78 24.24 2.30
N SER A 30 29.22 23.05 2.75
CA SER A 30 29.72 21.99 1.86
C SER A 30 28.66 21.51 0.86
N LEU A 31 27.40 21.41 1.30
CA LEU A 31 26.27 21.06 0.42
C LEU A 31 26.01 22.16 -0.62
N LEU A 32 26.00 23.43 -0.20
CA LEU A 32 25.82 24.57 -1.09
C LEU A 32 26.93 24.66 -2.15
N ILE A 33 28.19 24.48 -1.74
CA ILE A 33 29.34 24.42 -2.65
C ILE A 33 29.17 23.28 -3.67
N ALA A 34 28.80 22.07 -3.22
CA ALA A 34 28.56 20.94 -4.12
C ALA A 34 27.39 21.18 -5.10
N VAL A 35 26.34 21.91 -4.69
CA VAL A 35 25.25 22.31 -5.58
C VAL A 35 25.72 23.36 -6.60
N LEU A 36 26.49 24.37 -6.18
CA LEU A 36 27.05 25.39 -7.07
C LEU A 36 27.99 24.78 -8.12
N PHE A 37 28.89 23.87 -7.74
CA PHE A 37 29.71 23.11 -8.69
C PHE A 37 28.86 22.25 -9.65
N LYS A 38 27.76 21.65 -9.17
CA LYS A 38 26.85 20.87 -10.00
C LYS A 38 26.01 21.72 -10.98
N LEU A 39 25.88 23.03 -10.72
CA LEU A 39 25.25 24.00 -11.62
C LEU A 39 26.26 24.63 -12.61
N ASN A 40 27.57 24.54 -12.34
CA ASN A 40 28.64 25.11 -13.17
C ASN A 40 29.25 24.08 -14.15
N ASP A 41 28.40 23.20 -14.68
CA ASP A 41 28.66 22.20 -15.74
C ASP A 41 29.68 21.07 -15.42
N ILE A 42 29.82 20.15 -16.38
CA ILE A 42 30.21 18.75 -16.15
C ILE A 42 31.68 18.49 -16.49
N GLU A 43 32.52 18.32 -15.47
CA GLU A 43 33.62 17.33 -15.51
C GLU A 43 34.08 16.90 -14.09
N ASN A 44 34.92 15.86 -14.00
CA ASN A 44 35.49 15.31 -12.75
C ASN A 44 34.50 14.73 -11.71
N LYS A 45 33.75 13.68 -12.10
CA LYS A 45 32.79 12.94 -11.26
C LYS A 45 33.33 12.27 -9.98
N ILE A 46 34.64 12.22 -9.74
CA ILE A 46 35.24 11.51 -8.59
C ILE A 46 35.32 12.40 -7.34
N ALA A 47 35.83 13.62 -7.46
CA ALA A 47 35.95 14.54 -6.31
C ALA A 47 34.56 14.93 -5.74
N ASN A 48 33.57 15.12 -6.61
CA ASN A 48 32.23 15.54 -6.21
C ASN A 48 31.52 14.51 -5.33
N ILE A 49 31.85 13.21 -5.44
CA ILE A 49 31.27 12.17 -4.58
C ILE A 49 31.83 12.29 -3.15
N THR A 50 33.14 12.48 -2.99
CA THR A 50 33.76 12.55 -1.65
C THR A 50 33.36 13.82 -0.89
N ALA A 51 33.24 14.96 -1.58
CA ALA A 51 32.73 16.19 -0.96
C ALA A 51 31.29 16.05 -0.46
N VAL A 52 30.41 15.39 -1.24
CA VAL A 52 29.01 15.17 -0.86
C VAL A 52 28.88 14.14 0.27
N THR A 53 29.67 13.05 0.28
CA THR A 53 29.62 12.09 1.38
C THR A 53 30.15 12.67 2.69
N ILE A 54 31.26 13.44 2.66
CA ILE A 54 31.77 14.14 3.84
C ILE A 54 30.73 15.13 4.37
N GLY A 55 30.14 15.98 3.51
CA GLY A 55 29.08 16.91 3.91
C GLY A 55 27.86 16.21 4.53
N ALA A 56 27.40 15.11 3.94
CA ALA A 56 26.29 14.32 4.47
C ALA A 56 26.61 13.65 5.82
N ILE A 57 27.81 13.10 6.00
CA ILE A 57 28.26 12.51 7.27
C ILE A 57 28.34 13.58 8.36
N LEU A 58 28.80 14.79 8.04
CA LEU A 58 28.82 15.92 9.00
C LEU A 58 27.39 16.31 9.41
N VAL A 59 26.47 16.51 8.46
CA VAL A 59 25.06 16.82 8.80
C VAL A 59 24.42 15.70 9.63
N LEU A 60 24.66 14.43 9.30
CA LEU A 60 24.11 13.29 10.05
C LEU A 60 24.69 13.17 11.47
N THR A 61 26.00 13.32 11.66
CA THR A 61 26.62 13.27 12.99
C THR A 61 26.19 14.46 13.85
N GLY A 62 26.13 15.67 13.30
CA GLY A 62 25.58 16.85 13.98
C GLY A 62 24.12 16.68 14.40
N ALA A 63 23.30 16.01 13.58
CA ALA A 63 21.91 15.70 13.92
C ALA A 63 21.79 14.60 14.99
N VAL A 64 22.54 13.50 14.90
CA VAL A 64 22.51 12.39 15.88
C VAL A 64 22.91 12.87 17.28
N MET A 65 23.95 13.72 17.37
CA MET A 65 24.35 14.39 18.61
C MET A 65 23.24 15.26 19.24
N HIS A 66 22.23 15.66 18.46
CA HIS A 66 21.13 16.51 18.90
C HIS A 66 19.87 15.73 19.33
N PHE A 67 19.78 14.44 18.98
CA PHE A 67 18.63 13.57 19.30
C PHE A 67 18.94 12.48 20.33
N TYR A 68 20.21 12.17 20.59
CA TYR A 68 20.62 11.12 21.53
C TYR A 68 21.59 11.65 22.61
N PRO A 69 21.09 12.26 23.70
CA PRO A 69 21.89 12.42 24.90
C PRO A 69 22.27 11.04 25.46
N VAL A 70 23.56 10.78 25.64
CA VAL A 70 24.07 9.48 26.10
C VAL A 70 23.75 9.30 27.58
N ALA A 71 22.81 8.41 27.90
CA ALA A 71 22.52 8.01 29.27
C ALA A 71 23.60 7.03 29.79
N PRO A 72 24.02 7.13 31.08
CA PRO A 72 25.03 6.24 31.66
C PRO A 72 24.48 4.83 31.88
N LEU A 73 25.33 3.81 31.68
CA LEU A 73 25.04 2.45 32.11
C LEU A 73 25.08 2.35 33.63
N PHE A 74 24.06 1.74 34.23
CA PHE A 74 24.16 1.08 35.52
C PHE A 74 23.46 -0.28 35.47
N THR A 75 24.16 -1.31 35.94
CA THR A 75 23.70 -2.70 35.98
C THR A 75 23.71 -3.19 37.42
N GLU A 76 22.56 -3.52 37.98
CA GLU A 76 22.52 -4.42 39.13
C GLU A 76 21.17 -5.14 39.27
N THR A 77 21.21 -6.47 39.22
CA THR A 77 20.11 -7.35 39.62
C THR A 77 20.72 -8.55 40.33
N GLN A 78 20.67 -8.58 41.67
CA GLN A 78 21.05 -9.77 42.43
C GLN A 78 19.88 -10.75 42.59
N VAL A 79 20.21 -12.01 42.91
CA VAL A 79 19.30 -13.16 42.99
C VAL A 79 19.29 -13.73 44.41
N THR A 80 18.10 -13.95 44.95
CA THR A 80 17.70 -14.99 45.93
C THR A 80 16.16 -15.00 45.96
N ALA A 81 15.43 -16.11 45.83
CA ALA A 81 15.30 -17.25 46.76
C ALA A 81 14.71 -16.82 48.13
N THR A 82 13.71 -17.46 48.73
CA THR A 82 12.92 -18.69 48.41
C THR A 82 11.50 -18.52 49.04
N ASP A 83 10.55 -19.44 49.21
CA ASP A 83 10.49 -20.92 49.23
C ASP A 83 9.01 -21.41 49.09
N LYS A 84 8.76 -22.64 48.57
CA LYS A 84 7.78 -23.69 48.99
C LYS A 84 6.28 -23.37 49.33
N THR A 85 5.28 -24.28 49.27
CA THR A 85 5.13 -25.66 48.74
C THR A 85 3.64 -26.13 48.84
N GLU A 86 3.19 -26.98 47.88
CA GLU A 86 1.99 -27.87 47.93
C GLU A 86 0.58 -27.21 48.13
N ASN A 87 -0.56 -27.87 47.82
CA ASN A 87 -0.77 -29.27 47.43
C ASN A 87 -1.86 -29.47 46.35
N SER A 88 -1.88 -30.67 45.77
CA SER A 88 -2.98 -31.29 44.99
C SER A 88 -3.73 -32.30 45.91
N PRO A 89 -4.77 -33.08 45.50
CA PRO A 89 -5.38 -33.26 44.17
C PRO A 89 -6.94 -33.30 44.14
N GLN A 90 -7.46 -33.82 43.01
CA GLN A 90 -8.76 -34.43 42.62
C GLN A 90 -9.70 -34.93 43.76
N GLU A 91 -11.01 -35.23 43.56
CA GLU A 91 -11.65 -35.95 42.44
C GLU A 91 -13.22 -35.93 42.48
N THR A 92 -13.90 -36.40 41.40
CA THR A 92 -15.28 -37.03 41.31
C THR A 92 -16.55 -36.28 41.85
N ASP A 93 -17.82 -36.55 41.44
CA ASP A 93 -18.46 -37.19 40.26
C ASP A 93 -19.96 -36.77 40.15
N SER A 94 -20.69 -37.20 39.09
CA SER A 94 -22.18 -37.32 38.95
C SER A 94 -23.07 -36.06 39.17
N GLU A 95 -23.79 -35.53 38.17
CA GLU A 95 -25.09 -36.00 37.60
C GLU A 95 -26.35 -35.78 38.47
N GLU A 96 -27.27 -34.91 38.02
CA GLU A 96 -28.73 -35.19 38.03
C GLU A 96 -29.44 -34.38 36.91
N ASP A 97 -30.65 -34.79 36.53
CA ASP A 97 -31.36 -34.40 35.29
C ASP A 97 -32.52 -33.42 35.54
N THR A 98 -32.79 -32.51 34.59
CA THR A 98 -34.10 -31.82 34.48
C THR A 98 -34.39 -31.38 33.05
N SER A 99 -35.39 -31.99 32.44
CA SER A 99 -35.88 -31.64 31.11
C SER A 99 -36.63 -30.30 31.06
N ALA A 100 -36.25 -29.42 30.14
CA ALA A 100 -37.02 -28.21 29.78
C ALA A 100 -36.86 -27.89 28.29
N SER A 101 -37.75 -28.42 27.45
CA SER A 101 -37.77 -28.15 26.00
C SER A 101 -38.30 -26.75 25.69
N VAL A 102 -37.40 -25.76 25.64
CA VAL A 102 -37.73 -24.41 25.14
C VAL A 102 -37.44 -24.35 23.64
N SER A 103 -38.50 -24.49 22.84
CA SER A 103 -38.44 -24.18 21.41
C SER A 103 -38.28 -22.66 21.23
N LEU A 104 -37.03 -22.22 21.03
CA LEU A 104 -36.80 -20.90 20.45
C LEU A 104 -37.26 -20.96 18.99
N ASP A 105 -38.24 -20.10 18.68
CA ASP A 105 -38.77 -19.91 17.34
C ASP A 105 -37.67 -19.28 16.47
N GLU A 106 -36.91 -20.12 15.76
CA GLU A 106 -35.89 -19.67 14.82
C GLU A 106 -36.59 -19.10 13.60
N THR A 107 -37.05 -17.86 13.72
CA THR A 107 -37.60 -17.06 12.63
C THR A 107 -36.48 -16.76 11.63
N VAL A 108 -36.23 -17.74 10.75
CA VAL A 108 -35.35 -17.64 9.59
C VAL A 108 -35.83 -16.47 8.75
N THR A 109 -35.20 -15.32 9.01
CA THR A 109 -35.50 -14.08 8.31
C THR A 109 -34.75 -14.18 7.01
N GLU A 110 -35.48 -14.54 5.94
CA GLU A 110 -35.00 -14.49 4.56
C GLU A 110 -34.16 -13.21 4.37
N PRO A 111 -32.90 -13.31 3.92
CA PRO A 111 -32.00 -12.16 3.87
C PRO A 111 -32.56 -11.17 2.85
N VAL A 112 -33.13 -10.08 3.34
CA VAL A 112 -33.64 -8.98 2.52
C VAL A 112 -32.51 -8.52 1.59
N ASP A 113 -32.78 -8.49 0.28
CA ASP A 113 -31.84 -8.02 -0.76
C ASP A 113 -31.50 -6.52 -0.55
N GLN A 114 -30.58 -6.29 0.37
CA GLN A 114 -30.28 -4.95 0.88
C GLN A 114 -29.22 -4.31 -0.01
N VAL A 115 -29.62 -3.26 -0.73
CA VAL A 115 -28.75 -2.53 -1.65
C VAL A 115 -27.80 -1.64 -0.87
N PHE A 116 -26.55 -2.08 -0.70
CA PHE A 116 -25.50 -1.31 -0.04
C PHE A 116 -24.86 -0.27 -0.97
N LEU A 117 -24.74 -0.60 -2.27
CA LEU A 117 -24.11 0.25 -3.29
C LEU A 117 -25.01 0.46 -4.50
N HIS A 118 -25.06 1.69 -5.00
CA HIS A 118 -25.50 1.97 -6.37
C HIS A 118 -24.31 1.92 -7.32
N TYR A 119 -24.49 1.36 -8.52
CA TYR A 119 -23.44 1.31 -9.53
C TYR A 119 -23.81 2.02 -10.84
N THR A 120 -22.78 2.43 -11.57
CA THR A 120 -22.88 2.96 -12.94
C THR A 120 -21.74 2.39 -13.80
N LEU A 121 -21.94 2.38 -15.12
CA LEU A 121 -20.97 1.88 -16.09
C LEU A 121 -20.23 3.07 -16.72
N VAL A 122 -18.94 3.18 -16.41
CA VAL A 122 -18.07 4.25 -16.89
C VAL A 122 -17.66 3.99 -18.34
N THR A 123 -17.92 4.98 -19.20
CA THR A 123 -17.60 5.00 -20.63
C THR A 123 -16.36 5.85 -20.94
N GLU A 124 -16.06 6.83 -20.07
CA GLU A 124 -15.01 7.84 -20.27
C GLU A 124 -13.74 7.49 -19.50
N PHE A 125 -12.58 7.78 -20.10
CA PHE A 125 -11.30 7.33 -19.57
C PHE A 125 -10.18 8.35 -19.84
N GLU A 126 -9.26 8.46 -18.89
CA GLU A 126 -7.95 9.13 -19.04
C GLU A 126 -6.89 8.07 -19.41
N PHE A 127 -6.11 8.32 -20.46
CA PHE A 127 -5.01 7.44 -20.85
C PHE A 127 -3.81 7.60 -19.89
N ILE A 128 -3.24 6.48 -19.44
CA ILE A 128 -2.13 6.47 -18.47
C ILE A 128 -0.79 6.15 -19.15
N TRP A 129 -0.72 4.99 -19.81
CA TRP A 129 0.52 4.41 -20.34
C TRP A 129 0.25 3.25 -21.32
N ASN A 130 1.17 3.00 -22.25
CA ASN A 130 1.19 1.82 -23.13
C ASN A 130 2.63 1.38 -23.43
N ASP A 131 2.83 0.12 -23.85
CA ASP A 131 4.17 -0.43 -24.16
C ASP A 131 4.63 -0.21 -25.61
N LYS A 132 3.97 0.70 -26.36
CA LYS A 132 4.13 0.92 -27.81
C LYS A 132 5.56 1.30 -28.23
N GLU A 133 6.30 2.01 -27.38
CA GLU A 133 7.69 2.41 -27.64
C GLU A 133 8.72 1.32 -27.28
N SER A 134 8.30 0.23 -26.61
CA SER A 134 9.22 -0.79 -26.06
C SER A 134 9.67 -1.88 -27.04
N GLY A 135 9.14 -1.87 -28.26
CA GLY A 135 9.44 -2.85 -29.32
C GLY A 135 8.94 -4.27 -29.03
N THR A 136 7.97 -4.43 -28.12
CA THR A 136 7.31 -5.70 -27.83
C THR A 136 6.42 -6.15 -28.98
N LYS A 137 6.21 -7.47 -29.09
CA LYS A 137 5.15 -8.06 -29.95
C LYS A 137 3.78 -8.04 -29.28
N GLN A 138 3.76 -7.94 -27.95
CA GLN A 138 2.54 -7.70 -27.19
C GLN A 138 2.15 -6.23 -27.32
N GLN A 139 0.91 -5.93 -26.93
CA GLN A 139 0.40 -4.57 -26.82
C GLN A 139 -0.37 -4.48 -25.52
N VAL A 140 -0.18 -3.42 -24.75
CA VAL A 140 -1.01 -3.09 -23.59
C VAL A 140 -1.26 -1.60 -23.54
N ALA A 141 -2.45 -1.20 -23.13
CA ALA A 141 -2.78 0.18 -22.81
C ALA A 141 -3.59 0.25 -21.51
N PHE A 142 -3.16 1.10 -20.58
CA PHE A 142 -3.76 1.30 -19.27
C PHE A 142 -4.52 2.64 -19.22
N TYR A 143 -5.68 2.62 -18.56
CA TYR A 143 -6.59 3.76 -18.50
C TYR A 143 -7.20 3.92 -17.11
N LYS A 144 -7.38 5.18 -16.70
CA LYS A 144 -8.09 5.54 -15.48
C LYS A 144 -9.54 5.87 -15.85
N PRO A 145 -10.55 5.14 -15.35
CA PRO A 145 -11.93 5.45 -15.64
C PRO A 145 -12.33 6.77 -14.97
N LEU A 146 -13.15 7.57 -15.64
CA LEU A 146 -13.62 8.87 -15.18
C LEU A 146 -15.10 8.77 -14.74
N PRO A 147 -15.39 8.41 -13.47
CA PRO A 147 -16.76 8.22 -13.00
C PRO A 147 -17.52 9.56 -12.91
N PRO A 148 -18.86 9.55 -13.08
CA PRO A 148 -19.69 10.73 -12.85
C PRO A 148 -19.66 11.15 -11.37
N VAL A 149 -20.00 12.43 -11.12
CA VAL A 149 -19.92 13.06 -9.80
C VAL A 149 -20.63 12.23 -8.73
N GLY A 150 -19.93 11.97 -7.62
CA GLY A 150 -20.42 11.16 -6.50
C GLY A 150 -20.11 9.66 -6.59
N TYR A 151 -19.78 9.12 -7.77
CA TYR A 151 -19.33 7.73 -7.93
C TYR A 151 -17.80 7.61 -7.75
N LYS A 152 -17.34 6.39 -7.48
CA LYS A 152 -15.94 6.01 -7.20
C LYS A 152 -15.56 4.74 -7.95
N VAL A 153 -14.34 4.71 -8.48
CA VAL A 153 -13.77 3.53 -9.14
C VAL A 153 -13.11 2.58 -8.13
N LEU A 154 -13.02 1.30 -8.52
CA LEU A 154 -12.58 0.17 -7.67
C LEU A 154 -11.21 -0.41 -8.09
N GLY A 155 -10.64 0.12 -9.17
CA GLY A 155 -9.41 -0.28 -9.85
C GLY A 155 -9.28 0.50 -11.17
N HIS A 156 -8.18 0.32 -11.92
CA HIS A 156 -8.03 0.88 -13.27
C HIS A 156 -8.37 -0.13 -14.37
N TYR A 157 -8.52 0.35 -15.60
CA TYR A 157 -8.76 -0.46 -16.79
C TYR A 157 -7.46 -0.74 -17.54
N VAL A 158 -7.41 -1.87 -18.25
CA VAL A 158 -6.32 -2.24 -19.14
C VAL A 158 -6.84 -3.14 -20.25
N GLN A 159 -6.24 -3.04 -21.44
CA GLN A 159 -6.58 -3.85 -22.61
C GLN A 159 -5.34 -4.19 -23.43
N SER A 160 -5.40 -5.28 -24.19
CA SER A 160 -4.28 -5.82 -24.98
C SER A 160 -4.14 -5.18 -26.37
N HIS A 161 -4.51 -3.90 -26.52
CA HIS A 161 -4.45 -3.16 -27.79
C HIS A 161 -4.36 -1.64 -27.60
N TYR A 162 -3.74 -0.94 -28.55
CA TYR A 162 -3.57 0.53 -28.50
C TYR A 162 -4.77 1.37 -29.00
N GLY A 163 -5.90 0.74 -29.33
CA GLY A 163 -7.13 1.46 -29.71
C GLY A 163 -7.82 2.13 -28.51
N GLU A 164 -8.98 2.75 -28.74
CA GLU A 164 -9.81 3.32 -27.67
C GLU A 164 -10.30 2.25 -26.65
N PRO A 165 -10.70 2.63 -25.43
CA PRO A 165 -11.24 1.72 -24.42
C PRO A 165 -12.46 0.92 -24.90
N SER A 166 -12.29 -0.39 -25.05
CA SER A 166 -13.31 -1.29 -25.61
C SER A 166 -14.37 -1.78 -24.61
N ALA A 167 -14.08 -1.76 -23.30
CA ALA A 167 -15.01 -2.19 -22.25
C ALA A 167 -15.68 -1.02 -21.49
N ARG A 168 -16.38 -1.34 -20.39
CA ARG A 168 -16.95 -0.40 -19.42
C ARG A 168 -16.56 -0.82 -18.01
N VAL A 169 -16.09 0.11 -17.18
CA VAL A 169 -15.73 -0.20 -15.78
C VAL A 169 -16.88 0.13 -14.86
N LEU A 170 -17.15 -0.72 -13.88
CA LEU A 170 -18.15 -0.49 -12.85
C LEU A 170 -17.62 0.49 -11.79
N ALA A 171 -18.31 1.62 -11.61
CA ALA A 171 -18.06 2.57 -10.52
C ALA A 171 -19.24 2.57 -9.54
N VAL A 172 -18.97 2.75 -8.25
CA VAL A 172 -19.93 2.62 -7.15
C VAL A 172 -20.11 3.91 -6.37
N LYS A 173 -21.28 4.06 -5.75
CA LYS A 173 -21.61 5.05 -4.73
C LYS A 173 -22.33 4.31 -3.59
N ALA A 174 -22.09 4.68 -2.33
CA ALA A 174 -22.89 4.15 -1.23
C ALA A 174 -24.38 4.51 -1.42
N ALA A 175 -25.29 3.58 -1.15
CA ALA A 175 -26.70 3.92 -1.04
C ALA A 175 -26.91 4.78 0.22
N SER A 176 -27.87 5.72 0.18
CA SER A 176 -27.95 6.83 1.15
C SER A 176 -28.12 6.40 2.62
N LEU A 177 -28.61 5.18 2.87
CA LEU A 177 -28.70 4.59 4.21
C LEU A 177 -27.31 4.26 4.79
N PHE A 178 -26.36 3.90 3.93
CA PHE A 178 -25.05 3.31 4.26
C PHE A 178 -23.87 4.29 4.15
N ASP A 179 -24.09 5.53 3.72
CA ASP A 179 -23.01 6.52 3.53
C ASP A 179 -22.25 6.81 4.84
N ASN A 180 -22.96 6.74 5.98
CA ASN A 180 -22.39 6.85 7.33
C ASN A 180 -21.77 5.55 7.88
N GLU A 181 -22.14 4.38 7.35
CA GLU A 181 -21.62 3.07 7.81
C GLU A 181 -20.23 2.76 7.23
N GLY A 182 -19.76 3.57 6.28
CA GLY A 182 -18.43 3.42 5.69
C GLY A 182 -18.29 2.14 4.86
N VAL A 183 -19.32 1.76 4.10
CA VAL A 183 -19.28 0.60 3.17
C VAL A 183 -18.18 0.74 2.09
N LEU A 184 -17.72 1.96 1.83
CA LEU A 184 -16.56 2.32 1.01
C LEU A 184 -15.47 2.97 1.88
N ALA A 185 -14.21 2.62 1.66
CA ALA A 185 -13.06 3.28 2.30
C ALA A 185 -11.85 3.41 1.36
N TYR A 186 -11.05 4.45 1.57
CA TYR A 186 -9.82 4.68 0.81
C TYR A 186 -8.69 3.72 1.22
N PRO A 187 -7.88 3.19 0.27
CA PRO A 187 -6.67 2.41 0.58
C PRO A 187 -5.80 3.05 1.67
N THR A 188 -5.18 2.25 2.53
CA THR A 188 -4.23 2.74 3.56
C THR A 188 -2.92 3.20 2.93
N LYS A 189 -2.44 2.45 1.94
CA LYS A 189 -1.26 2.72 1.12
C LYS A 189 -1.42 2.03 -0.24
N TYR A 190 -0.45 2.26 -1.10
CA TYR A 190 -0.23 1.50 -2.32
C TYR A 190 1.17 0.90 -2.29
N GLU A 191 1.33 -0.31 -2.79
CA GLU A 191 2.62 -0.99 -2.96
C GLU A 191 2.90 -1.25 -4.43
N ARG A 192 4.12 -0.92 -4.89
CA ARG A 192 4.47 -1.02 -6.30
C ARG A 192 4.63 -2.48 -6.71
N ILE A 193 3.77 -2.95 -7.61
CA ILE A 193 3.89 -4.25 -8.26
C ILE A 193 5.01 -4.22 -9.29
N TRP A 194 5.04 -3.16 -10.09
CA TRP A 194 5.89 -3.04 -11.26
C TRP A 194 6.20 -1.57 -11.60
N ARG A 195 7.30 -1.36 -12.33
CA ARG A 195 7.61 -0.15 -13.10
C ARG A 195 8.34 -0.54 -14.37
N ASP A 196 8.28 0.27 -15.41
CA ASP A 196 9.25 0.16 -16.50
C ASP A 196 10.66 0.59 -16.07
N VAL A 197 11.62 0.32 -16.97
CA VAL A 197 13.06 0.56 -16.78
C VAL A 197 13.55 1.74 -17.62
N ASN A 198 12.75 2.22 -18.58
CA ASN A 198 13.14 3.16 -19.63
C ASN A 198 13.25 4.61 -19.12
N GLY A 199 14.29 4.92 -18.34
CA GLY A 199 14.49 6.26 -17.74
C GLY A 199 14.59 7.46 -18.70
N ASN A 200 14.55 7.24 -20.02
CA ASN A 200 14.63 8.26 -21.07
C ASN A 200 13.36 8.38 -21.95
N SER A 201 12.32 7.54 -21.78
CA SER A 201 11.05 7.75 -22.49
C SER A 201 10.19 8.80 -21.79
N ASN A 202 9.43 9.57 -22.57
CA ASN A 202 8.42 10.49 -22.03
C ASN A 202 7.17 9.73 -21.54
N LEU A 203 6.96 8.50 -22.03
CA LEU A 203 5.88 7.60 -21.65
C LEU A 203 6.40 6.52 -20.69
N ASN A 204 6.56 6.89 -19.42
CA ASN A 204 6.93 5.93 -18.37
C ASN A 204 5.70 5.44 -17.59
N GLY A 205 5.75 4.23 -17.04
CA GLY A 205 4.62 3.58 -16.37
C GLY A 205 4.99 2.81 -15.11
N ALA A 206 4.02 2.70 -14.18
CA ALA A 206 4.09 1.82 -13.02
C ALA A 206 2.71 1.25 -12.65
N ILE A 207 2.71 0.08 -12.00
CA ILE A 207 1.50 -0.63 -11.52
C ILE A 207 1.60 -0.82 -10.02
N TRP A 208 0.48 -0.61 -9.31
CA TRP A 208 0.42 -0.53 -7.85
C TRP A 208 -0.76 -1.32 -7.28
N ARG A 209 -0.51 -2.11 -6.23
CA ARG A 209 -1.56 -2.74 -5.44
C ARG A 209 -2.09 -1.76 -4.38
N PRO A 210 -3.39 -1.41 -4.37
CA PRO A 210 -4.02 -0.78 -3.22
C PRO A 210 -4.00 -1.76 -2.03
N ILE A 211 -3.70 -1.25 -0.84
CA ILE A 211 -3.74 -2.03 0.40
C ILE A 211 -4.97 -1.58 1.20
N PRO A 212 -5.95 -2.46 1.45
CA PRO A 212 -7.19 -2.09 2.13
C PRO A 212 -6.96 -1.70 3.60
N PRO A 213 -7.91 -0.95 4.21
CA PRO A 213 -8.08 -0.93 5.66
C PRO A 213 -8.57 -2.28 6.20
N LEU A 214 -8.50 -2.49 7.53
CA LEU A 214 -8.99 -3.70 8.18
C LEU A 214 -10.51 -3.86 7.99
N GLY A 215 -10.97 -5.04 7.55
CA GLY A 215 -12.37 -5.31 7.22
C GLY A 215 -12.82 -4.81 5.83
N TYR A 216 -11.86 -4.53 4.93
CA TYR A 216 -12.13 -4.10 3.55
C TYR A 216 -11.34 -4.92 2.53
N ARG A 217 -11.80 -4.90 1.27
CA ARG A 217 -11.16 -5.55 0.12
C ARG A 217 -11.13 -4.57 -1.06
N CYS A 218 -9.99 -4.49 -1.74
CA CYS A 218 -9.80 -3.72 -2.97
C CYS A 218 -9.90 -4.67 -4.17
N LEU A 219 -10.52 -4.26 -5.28
CA LEU A 219 -11.01 -5.19 -6.31
C LEU A 219 -10.26 -5.13 -7.64
N GLY A 220 -9.41 -4.12 -7.82
CA GLY A 220 -8.45 -4.02 -8.92
C GLY A 220 -7.18 -3.29 -8.48
N ASP A 221 -6.08 -3.55 -9.20
CA ASP A 221 -4.87 -2.72 -9.09
C ASP A 221 -5.04 -1.40 -9.86
N VAL A 222 -4.07 -0.48 -9.70
CA VAL A 222 -4.03 0.79 -10.42
C VAL A 222 -2.72 0.97 -11.17
N ALA A 223 -2.74 1.79 -12.22
CA ALA A 223 -1.56 2.19 -12.98
C ALA A 223 -1.34 3.71 -12.87
N THR A 224 -0.08 4.15 -13.03
CA THR A 224 0.31 5.57 -13.03
C THR A 224 1.25 5.89 -14.19
N THR A 225 1.14 7.10 -14.72
CA THR A 225 2.16 7.70 -15.58
C THR A 225 3.37 8.05 -14.71
N GLY A 226 4.57 7.65 -15.14
CA GLY A 226 5.78 7.68 -14.32
C GLY A 226 5.74 6.72 -13.14
N HIS A 227 6.75 6.83 -12.26
CA HIS A 227 6.95 5.92 -11.11
C HIS A 227 6.52 6.55 -9.77
N LEU A 228 5.76 7.65 -9.81
CA LEU A 228 5.17 8.27 -8.63
C LEU A 228 4.01 7.42 -8.11
N LYS A 229 3.81 7.43 -6.79
CA LYS A 229 2.73 6.70 -6.13
C LYS A 229 1.40 7.40 -6.38
N PRO A 230 0.31 6.68 -6.69
CA PRO A 230 -1.02 7.27 -6.83
C PRO A 230 -1.53 7.86 -5.51
N ASP A 231 -2.46 8.81 -5.60
CA ASP A 231 -3.12 9.39 -4.42
C ASP A 231 -3.98 8.35 -3.69
N ARG A 232 -4.16 8.50 -2.37
CA ARG A 232 -5.01 7.59 -1.58
C ARG A 232 -6.48 7.59 -2.01
N ARG A 233 -6.93 8.58 -2.78
CA ARG A 233 -8.31 8.75 -3.24
C ARG A 233 -8.55 8.33 -4.70
N ASP A 234 -7.53 7.77 -5.36
CA ASP A 234 -7.58 7.37 -6.78
C ASP A 234 -8.62 6.25 -7.02
N ILE A 235 -8.74 5.31 -6.07
CA ILE A 235 -9.83 4.32 -6.00
C ILE A 235 -10.40 4.21 -4.58
N VAL A 236 -11.49 3.46 -4.41
CA VAL A 236 -11.99 2.99 -3.11
C VAL A 236 -11.92 1.46 -3.01
N CYS A 237 -11.90 0.96 -1.78
CA CYS A 237 -12.05 -0.44 -1.42
C CYS A 237 -13.39 -0.61 -0.66
N VAL A 238 -14.00 -1.78 -0.73
CA VAL A 238 -15.34 -2.06 -0.20
C VAL A 238 -15.28 -2.92 1.07
N LYS A 239 -16.33 -2.92 1.88
CA LYS A 239 -16.45 -3.86 3.01
C LYS A 239 -16.33 -5.31 2.55
N ASP A 240 -15.71 -6.14 3.37
CA ASP A 240 -15.46 -7.56 3.13
C ASP A 240 -16.74 -8.40 2.89
N PHE A 241 -17.83 -8.15 3.60
CA PHE A 241 -19.09 -8.87 3.39
C PHE A 241 -19.74 -8.62 2.02
N LEU A 242 -19.38 -7.52 1.33
CA LEU A 242 -19.92 -7.13 0.01
C LEU A 242 -19.26 -7.85 -1.17
N VAL A 243 -18.27 -8.72 -0.94
CA VAL A 243 -17.51 -9.38 -2.01
C VAL A 243 -17.61 -10.90 -1.98
N THR A 244 -17.54 -11.51 -3.16
CA THR A 244 -17.35 -12.96 -3.34
C THR A 244 -15.99 -13.25 -4.00
N GLU A 245 -15.63 -14.51 -4.12
CA GLU A 245 -14.35 -14.93 -4.69
C GLU A 245 -14.24 -14.55 -6.17
N GLY A 246 -13.10 -13.96 -6.53
CA GLY A 246 -12.68 -13.81 -7.91
C GLY A 246 -11.77 -14.96 -8.33
N GLN A 247 -11.65 -15.17 -9.63
CA GLN A 247 -10.66 -16.04 -10.28
C GLN A 247 -9.76 -15.23 -11.21
N ILE A 248 -8.62 -15.82 -11.58
CA ILE A 248 -7.68 -15.21 -12.52
C ILE A 248 -8.26 -15.40 -13.92
N GLY A 249 -8.53 -14.30 -14.62
CA GLY A 249 -9.07 -14.31 -15.97
C GLY A 249 -8.01 -14.44 -17.06
N GLU A 250 -8.28 -13.81 -18.20
CA GLU A 250 -7.42 -13.83 -19.36
C GLU A 250 -6.10 -13.07 -19.13
N LEU A 251 -5.01 -13.54 -19.74
CA LEU A 251 -3.72 -12.85 -19.72
C LEU A 251 -3.74 -11.68 -20.71
N ILE A 252 -3.67 -10.46 -20.17
CA ILE A 252 -3.70 -9.22 -20.97
C ILE A 252 -2.28 -8.80 -21.38
N TRP A 253 -1.28 -8.98 -20.49
CA TRP A 253 0.11 -8.58 -20.74
C TRP A 253 1.11 -9.41 -19.92
N ASP A 254 2.28 -9.68 -20.49
CA ASP A 254 3.35 -10.51 -19.90
C ASP A 254 4.72 -10.03 -20.41
N ASN A 255 5.32 -9.05 -19.73
CA ASN A 255 6.54 -8.38 -20.21
C ASN A 255 7.84 -9.18 -20.04
N ARG A 256 7.77 -10.45 -19.62
CA ARG A 256 8.93 -11.28 -19.26
C ARG A 256 9.93 -11.42 -20.40
N GLY A 257 11.22 -11.46 -20.04
CA GLY A 257 12.29 -11.92 -20.94
C GLY A 257 13.39 -10.91 -21.29
N ARG A 258 13.50 -9.77 -20.56
CA ARG A 258 14.68 -8.88 -20.64
C ARG A 258 15.33 -8.63 -19.28
N ASP A 259 14.55 -8.28 -18.24
CA ASP A 259 15.07 -8.04 -16.88
C ASP A 259 14.16 -8.67 -15.83
N ALA A 260 14.53 -9.84 -15.30
CA ALA A 260 13.74 -10.62 -14.32
C ALA A 260 13.56 -9.94 -12.94
N ILE A 261 14.02 -8.70 -12.79
CA ILE A 261 13.76 -7.80 -11.65
C ILE A 261 12.43 -7.06 -11.85
N TYR A 262 12.05 -6.77 -13.10
CA TYR A 262 10.89 -5.98 -13.51
C TYR A 262 9.91 -6.78 -14.38
N ASP A 263 9.88 -8.10 -14.20
CA ASP A 263 8.83 -8.97 -14.75
C ASP A 263 7.49 -8.72 -14.05
N VAL A 264 6.42 -8.64 -14.84
CA VAL A 264 5.02 -8.60 -14.42
C VAL A 264 4.14 -9.34 -15.43
N ARG A 265 3.11 -10.02 -14.93
CA ARG A 265 1.93 -10.41 -15.72
C ARG A 265 0.71 -9.63 -15.28
N VAL A 266 -0.17 -9.29 -16.20
CA VAL A 266 -1.44 -8.61 -15.91
C VAL A 266 -2.58 -9.45 -16.47
N TYR A 267 -3.55 -9.77 -15.62
CA TYR A 267 -4.73 -10.56 -15.96
C TYR A 267 -6.01 -9.76 -15.67
N SER A 268 -7.12 -10.09 -16.34
CA SER A 268 -8.45 -9.63 -15.91
C SER A 268 -8.87 -10.29 -14.60
N VAL A 269 -9.62 -9.56 -13.78
CA VAL A 269 -10.27 -10.08 -12.57
C VAL A 269 -11.70 -10.46 -12.94
N LEU A 270 -12.03 -11.74 -12.82
CA LEU A 270 -13.36 -12.30 -13.13
C LEU A 270 -14.01 -12.87 -11.87
N PRO A 271 -15.35 -12.90 -11.78
CA PRO A 271 -16.05 -13.68 -10.75
C PRO A 271 -15.69 -15.17 -10.84
N LYS A 272 -15.53 -15.84 -9.69
CA LYS A 272 -15.39 -17.31 -9.63
C LYS A 272 -16.72 -18.00 -9.97
N ASP A 273 -17.83 -17.46 -9.45
CA ASP A 273 -19.19 -17.81 -9.85
C ASP A 273 -19.89 -16.57 -10.44
N THR A 274 -20.34 -16.67 -11.69
CA THR A 274 -21.02 -15.59 -12.43
C THR A 274 -22.44 -15.29 -11.97
N VAL A 275 -23.04 -16.14 -11.14
CA VAL A 275 -24.34 -15.91 -10.50
C VAL A 275 -24.17 -15.05 -9.25
N GLU A 276 -23.15 -15.35 -8.43
CA GLU A 276 -22.84 -14.55 -7.23
C GLU A 276 -22.13 -13.24 -7.53
N GLY A 277 -21.21 -13.22 -8.50
CA GLY A 277 -20.20 -12.18 -8.65
C GLY A 277 -20.29 -11.37 -9.94
N ILE A 278 -20.04 -10.06 -9.85
CA ILE A 278 -20.10 -9.13 -10.99
C ILE A 278 -18.75 -9.02 -11.72
N VAL A 279 -18.79 -9.02 -13.06
CA VAL A 279 -17.63 -8.66 -13.90
C VAL A 279 -17.37 -7.15 -13.81
N LEU A 280 -16.25 -6.76 -13.22
CA LEU A 280 -15.92 -5.34 -12.97
C LEU A 280 -15.08 -4.68 -14.08
N ASN A 281 -14.52 -5.48 -15.01
CA ASN A 281 -13.53 -5.07 -16.00
C ASN A 281 -12.28 -4.40 -15.40
N LEU A 282 -11.80 -4.96 -14.29
CA LEU A 282 -10.58 -4.56 -13.59
C LEU A 282 -9.46 -5.58 -13.82
N PHE A 283 -8.22 -5.20 -13.47
CA PHE A 283 -7.05 -6.07 -13.62
C PHE A 283 -6.28 -6.31 -12.32
N GLN A 284 -5.46 -7.36 -12.35
CA GLN A 284 -4.51 -7.70 -11.30
C GLN A 284 -3.12 -7.98 -11.88
N GLY A 285 -2.11 -7.31 -11.31
CA GLY A 285 -0.70 -7.45 -11.65
C GLY A 285 0.05 -8.44 -10.73
N TYR A 286 0.82 -9.34 -11.33
CA TYR A 286 1.63 -10.35 -10.67
C TYR A 286 3.11 -10.07 -10.97
N GLY A 287 3.70 -9.16 -10.20
CA GLY A 287 5.13 -8.85 -10.25
C GLY A 287 5.98 -9.88 -9.49
N ARG A 288 7.30 -9.76 -9.58
CA ARG A 288 8.29 -10.72 -9.04
C ARG A 288 8.08 -11.19 -7.59
N LYS A 289 7.53 -10.36 -6.70
CA LYS A 289 7.18 -10.79 -5.32
C LYS A 289 6.01 -11.78 -5.35
N TRP A 290 4.87 -11.34 -5.85
CA TRP A 290 3.62 -12.09 -5.90
C TRP A 290 3.74 -13.40 -6.69
N TYR A 291 4.54 -13.45 -7.77
CA TYR A 291 4.79 -14.72 -8.49
C TYR A 291 5.51 -15.81 -7.63
N ARG A 292 6.03 -15.48 -6.45
CA ARG A 292 6.72 -16.41 -5.55
C ARG A 292 5.89 -16.83 -4.33
N GLU A 293 4.66 -16.34 -4.19
CA GLU A 293 3.74 -16.70 -3.12
C GLU A 293 2.89 -17.91 -3.60
N PRO A 294 2.94 -19.08 -2.94
CA PRO A 294 2.12 -20.22 -3.33
C PRO A 294 0.63 -19.90 -3.19
N GLY A 295 -0.14 -20.12 -4.25
CA GLY A 295 -1.60 -19.93 -4.23
C GLY A 295 -2.06 -18.48 -4.15
N THR A 296 -1.36 -17.52 -4.79
CA THR A 296 -1.87 -16.14 -4.95
C THR A 296 -3.27 -16.15 -5.57
N SER A 297 -4.28 -15.87 -4.75
CA SER A 297 -5.67 -15.76 -5.18
C SER A 297 -5.86 -14.55 -6.10
N SER A 298 -6.95 -14.59 -6.88
CA SER A 298 -7.41 -13.38 -7.56
C SER A 298 -7.87 -12.33 -6.55
N LEU A 299 -7.96 -11.07 -6.97
CA LEU A 299 -8.72 -10.07 -6.23
C LEU A 299 -10.21 -10.47 -6.24
N PRO A 300 -10.96 -10.21 -5.14
CA PRO A 300 -12.37 -10.55 -5.07
C PRO A 300 -13.22 -9.57 -5.90
N VAL A 301 -14.47 -9.93 -6.17
CA VAL A 301 -15.43 -9.12 -6.94
C VAL A 301 -16.66 -8.76 -6.11
N LEU A 302 -17.44 -7.76 -6.54
CA LEU A 302 -18.70 -7.41 -5.88
C LEU A 302 -19.72 -8.55 -5.97
N LYS A 303 -20.46 -8.80 -4.88
CA LYS A 303 -21.66 -9.64 -4.89
C LYS A 303 -22.79 -8.96 -5.65
N MET A 304 -23.55 -9.76 -6.41
CA MET A 304 -24.70 -9.31 -7.21
C MET A 304 -25.82 -8.73 -6.33
N GLY A 305 -26.29 -9.47 -5.33
CA GLY A 305 -27.42 -9.06 -4.46
C GLY A 305 -27.13 -7.86 -3.54
N CYS A 306 -25.88 -7.42 -3.42
CA CYS A 306 -25.52 -6.28 -2.57
C CYS A 306 -25.55 -4.93 -3.29
N VAL A 307 -25.84 -4.90 -4.60
CA VAL A 307 -25.77 -3.68 -5.43
C VAL A 307 -26.96 -3.53 -6.37
N ALA A 308 -27.27 -2.31 -6.77
CA ALA A 308 -28.29 -2.02 -7.78
C ALA A 308 -27.84 -0.91 -8.75
N PRO A 309 -28.46 -0.80 -9.94
CA PRO A 309 -28.22 0.34 -10.82
C PRO A 309 -28.48 1.67 -10.12
N GLY A 310 -27.65 2.67 -10.41
CA GLY A 310 -27.91 4.05 -10.03
C GLY A 310 -29.11 4.63 -10.78
N GLN A 311 -29.97 5.34 -10.06
CA GLN A 311 -30.95 6.24 -10.68
C GLN A 311 -30.20 7.38 -11.38
N LYS A 312 -30.74 7.85 -12.52
CA LYS A 312 -30.18 8.93 -13.34
C LYS A 312 -30.67 10.30 -12.88
#